data_AF-A0A2L0EK59-F1
#
_entry.id   AF-A0A2L0EK59-F1
#
_cell.length_a   1.000
_cell.length_b   1.000
_cell.length_c   1.000
_cell.angle_alpha   90.00
_cell.angle_beta   90.00
_cell.angle_gamma   90.00
#
_symmetry.space_group_name_H-M   'P 1'
#
loop_
_entity.id
_entity.type
_entity.pdbx_description
1 polymer ?
#
loop_
_entity_poly.entity_id
_entity_poly.type
_entity_poly.pdbx_seq_one_letter_code
_entity_poly.pdbx_strand_id
1 'polypeptide(L)'
;MDWKESCRSRLREHLDAQGDLAPPWERFPDYERHTIGWRMGAGEDWMGLWSVFLDQLAPDPEARITYLRRHPPAPISWADAVHAVLCPTGRGDDDDDEDGDDDDPTAAAQRRAALLEQGLIASDVSYSIWLGQQKDLSWPWDHHETPESAARYNTREFWFWSRRAAELRRGGAWTPPGVPETWRACAHALESGDAGPVDPREGLLSLARMFCAGQVKAPWQLGLKLTDFADSFDDDMGYVDAFRLWGMSAFDDASHLRRYLEATRAPPAWEAWVAEQLPFD
;
A
#
# COMPACT_ATOMS: atom_id res chain seq x y z
N MET A 1 20.92 25.12 6.94
CA MET A 1 19.48 25.44 6.89
C MET A 1 18.80 24.26 7.54
N ASP A 2 18.00 24.51 8.58
CA ASP A 2 17.25 23.44 9.25
C ASP A 2 16.32 22.75 8.23
N TRP A 3 16.21 21.42 8.28
CA TRP A 3 15.34 20.65 7.40
C TRP A 3 13.89 21.17 7.47
N LYS A 4 13.40 21.50 8.67
CA LYS A 4 12.06 22.09 8.85
C LYS A 4 11.94 23.47 8.21
N GLU A 5 12.99 24.30 8.25
CA GLU A 5 13.03 25.59 7.54
C GLU A 5 12.95 25.41 6.02
N SER A 6 13.67 24.42 5.48
CA SER A 6 13.58 24.06 4.06
C SER A 6 12.15 23.67 3.67
N CYS A 7 11.50 22.79 4.44
CA CYS A 7 10.10 22.42 4.22
C CYS A 7 9.15 23.62 4.31
N ARG A 8 9.34 24.51 5.30
CA ARG A 8 8.54 25.76 5.42
C ARG A 8 8.66 26.65 4.18
N SER A 9 9.86 26.76 3.63
CA SER A 9 10.10 27.60 2.44
C SER A 9 9.40 27.06 1.19
N ARG A 10 9.33 25.72 1.05
CA ARG A 10 8.73 25.02 -0.09
C ARG A 10 7.23 24.78 0.04
N LEU A 11 6.66 24.81 1.25
CA LEU A 11 5.26 24.41 1.51
C LEU A 11 4.26 25.10 0.57
N ARG A 12 4.43 26.40 0.30
CA ARG A 12 3.50 27.18 -0.53
C ARG A 12 3.38 26.66 -1.95
N GLU A 13 4.38 25.97 -2.47
CA GLU A 13 4.38 25.39 -3.82
C GLU A 13 3.51 24.13 -3.91
N HIS A 14 3.17 23.54 -2.76
CA HIS A 14 2.45 22.27 -2.65
C HIS A 14 1.03 22.41 -2.10
N LEU A 15 0.62 23.62 -1.70
CA LEU A 15 -0.75 23.87 -1.28
C LEU A 15 -1.69 23.93 -2.48
N ASP A 16 -2.91 23.44 -2.30
CA ASP A 16 -3.97 23.60 -3.30
C ASP A 16 -4.53 25.04 -3.33
N ALA A 17 -5.54 25.26 -4.17
CA ALA A 17 -6.18 26.56 -4.33
C ALA A 17 -6.88 27.08 -3.06
N GLN A 18 -7.17 26.20 -2.11
CA GLN A 18 -7.78 26.49 -0.81
C GLN A 18 -6.72 26.65 0.29
N GLY A 19 -5.43 26.53 -0.05
CA GLY A 19 -4.34 26.57 0.91
C GLY A 19 -4.21 25.28 1.73
N ASP A 20 -4.72 24.16 1.22
CA ASP A 20 -4.70 22.86 1.88
C ASP A 20 -3.56 21.96 1.36
N LEU A 21 -3.21 20.94 2.14
CA LEU A 21 -2.20 19.97 1.75
C LEU A 21 -2.73 18.54 1.90
N ALA A 22 -2.70 17.80 0.80
CA ALA A 22 -3.10 16.40 0.80
C ALA A 22 -2.28 15.57 1.81
N PRO A 23 -2.92 14.77 2.68
CA PRO A 23 -2.21 13.91 3.61
C PRO A 23 -1.42 12.83 2.85
N PRO A 24 -0.44 12.17 3.50
CA PRO A 24 0.47 11.24 2.82
C PRO A 24 -0.24 10.10 2.09
N TRP A 25 -1.27 9.51 2.70
CA TRP A 25 -2.05 8.43 2.09
C TRP A 25 -2.89 8.89 0.90
N GLU A 26 -3.25 10.17 0.85
CA GLU A 26 -3.87 10.73 -0.35
C GLU A 26 -2.79 10.98 -1.40
N ARG A 27 -1.66 11.60 -1.06
CA ARG A 27 -0.64 11.96 -2.07
C ARG A 27 0.03 10.75 -2.73
N PHE A 28 0.29 9.70 -1.95
CA PHE A 28 0.98 8.46 -2.35
C PHE A 28 0.18 7.24 -1.89
N PRO A 29 -0.99 6.96 -2.50
CA PRO A 29 -1.84 5.83 -2.10
C PRO A 29 -1.20 4.46 -2.39
N ASP A 30 -0.26 4.45 -3.34
CA ASP A 30 0.60 3.34 -3.74
C ASP A 30 1.82 3.14 -2.82
N TYR A 31 2.05 4.04 -1.86
CA TYR A 31 3.05 3.82 -0.82
C TYR A 31 2.39 3.11 0.36
N GLU A 32 2.78 1.86 0.57
CA GLU A 32 2.47 1.14 1.80
C GLU A 32 3.11 1.87 3.01
N ARG A 33 2.51 1.77 4.20
CA ARG A 33 2.85 2.55 5.39
C ARG A 33 4.32 2.42 5.80
N HIS A 34 4.92 1.25 5.60
CA HIS A 34 6.29 0.92 6.00
C HIS A 34 7.27 0.88 4.82
N THR A 35 6.84 1.26 3.61
CA THR A 35 7.73 1.32 2.46
C THR A 35 8.91 2.25 2.69
N ILE A 36 10.06 1.89 2.13
CA ILE A 36 11.30 2.68 2.23
C ILE A 36 11.17 4.07 1.59
N GLY A 37 10.20 4.26 0.69
CA GLY A 37 9.89 5.55 0.06
C GLY A 37 9.50 6.66 1.06
N TRP A 38 9.08 6.31 2.28
CA TRP A 38 8.84 7.30 3.34
C TRP A 38 10.12 7.81 4.01
N ARG A 39 11.22 7.06 3.90
CA ARG A 39 12.52 7.37 4.50
C ARG A 39 13.54 7.84 3.47
N MET A 40 13.21 7.72 2.19
CA MET A 40 14.07 8.16 1.09
C MET A 40 13.21 8.65 -0.08
N GLY A 41 13.56 9.82 -0.63
CA GLY A 41 12.95 10.35 -1.85
C GLY A 41 11.67 11.13 -1.60
N ALA A 42 10.69 10.98 -2.49
CA ALA A 42 9.51 11.86 -2.52
C ALA A 42 8.61 11.76 -1.28
N GLY A 43 8.53 10.57 -0.66
CA GLY A 43 7.72 10.37 0.54
C GLY A 43 8.31 11.06 1.77
N GLU A 44 9.63 11.04 1.94
CA GLU A 44 10.33 11.76 3.02
C GLU A 44 10.09 13.28 2.94
N ASP A 45 10.30 13.84 1.75
CA ASP A 45 10.03 15.25 1.46
C ASP A 45 8.58 15.62 1.81
N TRP A 46 7.61 14.77 1.43
CA TRP A 46 6.19 15.02 1.68
C TRP A 46 5.82 14.88 3.16
N MET A 47 6.40 13.92 3.89
CA MET A 47 6.22 13.81 5.34
C MET A 47 6.73 15.07 6.05
N GLY A 48 7.84 15.64 5.60
CA GLY A 48 8.36 16.92 6.09
C GLY A 48 7.41 18.09 5.83
N LEU A 49 6.91 18.21 4.59
CA LEU A 49 5.92 19.23 4.21
C LEU A 49 4.62 19.09 5.02
N TRP A 50 4.11 17.87 5.15
CA TRP A 50 2.90 17.56 5.91
C TRP A 50 3.06 17.87 7.38
N SER A 51 4.19 17.50 7.99
CA SER A 51 4.49 17.85 9.37
C SER A 51 4.47 19.37 9.60
N VAL A 52 5.12 20.14 8.73
CA VAL A 52 5.16 21.62 8.85
C VAL A 52 3.80 22.26 8.58
N PHE A 53 3.00 21.68 7.68
CA PHE A 53 1.63 22.11 7.45
C PHE A 53 0.76 21.88 8.70
N LEU A 54 0.87 20.70 9.31
CA LEU A 54 0.17 20.39 10.56
C LEU A 54 0.59 21.33 11.69
N ASP A 55 1.85 21.78 11.76
CA ASP A 55 2.29 22.76 12.77
C ASP A 55 1.58 24.13 12.62
N GLN A 56 1.00 24.43 11.44
CA GLN A 56 0.26 25.68 11.18
C GLN A 56 -1.24 25.59 11.46
N LEU A 57 -1.78 24.36 11.57
CA LEU A 57 -3.18 24.16 11.93
C LEU A 57 -3.38 24.41 13.43
N ALA A 58 -4.58 24.87 13.79
CA ALA A 58 -4.95 25.00 15.19
C ALA A 58 -4.86 23.62 15.90
N PRO A 59 -4.35 23.56 17.14
CA PRO A 59 -4.15 22.30 17.85
C PRO A 59 -5.44 21.69 18.39
N ASP A 60 -6.58 22.39 18.29
CA ASP A 60 -7.85 21.86 18.77
C ASP A 60 -8.34 20.70 17.89
N PRO A 61 -8.98 19.67 18.48
CA PRO A 61 -9.44 18.50 17.74
C PRO A 61 -10.41 18.83 16.59
N GLU A 62 -11.28 19.83 16.73
CA GLU A 62 -12.29 20.16 15.71
C GLU A 62 -11.65 20.70 14.43
N ALA A 63 -10.63 21.58 14.54
CA ALA A 63 -9.86 22.05 13.40
C ALA A 63 -9.14 20.89 12.69
N ARG A 64 -8.58 19.95 13.45
CA ARG A 64 -7.87 18.77 12.92
C ARG A 64 -8.81 17.77 12.24
N ILE A 65 -9.97 17.51 12.85
CA ILE A 65 -11.04 16.71 12.24
C ILE A 65 -11.53 17.38 10.96
N THR A 66 -11.70 18.70 10.96
CA THR A 66 -12.11 19.45 9.77
C THR A 66 -11.10 19.29 8.63
N TYR A 67 -9.80 19.40 8.93
CA TYR A 67 -8.74 19.10 7.97
C TYR A 67 -8.89 17.68 7.42
N LEU A 68 -8.91 16.65 8.29
CA LEU A 68 -8.99 15.26 7.87
C LEU A 68 -10.24 14.95 7.03
N ARG A 69 -11.39 15.56 7.35
CA ARG A 69 -12.66 15.38 6.62
C ARG A 69 -12.71 16.05 5.25
N ARG A 70 -11.78 16.95 4.93
CA ARG A 70 -11.64 17.49 3.57
C ARG A 70 -10.96 16.50 2.62
N HIS A 71 -10.29 15.49 3.17
CA HIS A 71 -9.55 14.48 2.45
C HIS A 71 -10.25 13.11 2.52
N PRO A 72 -9.91 12.16 1.63
CA PRO A 72 -10.32 10.78 1.79
C PRO A 72 -9.85 10.21 3.15
N PRO A 73 -10.63 9.30 3.76
CA PRO A 73 -10.21 8.68 5.02
C PRO A 73 -8.89 7.93 4.84
N ALA A 74 -8.09 7.88 5.90
CA ALA A 74 -6.83 7.17 5.83
C ALA A 74 -7.07 5.65 5.78
N PRO A 75 -6.16 4.88 5.17
CA PRO A 75 -6.16 3.43 5.35
C PRO A 75 -6.05 3.08 6.82
N ILE A 76 -6.62 1.95 7.24
CA ILE A 76 -6.57 1.50 8.64
C ILE A 76 -5.13 1.41 9.17
N SER A 77 -4.16 1.03 8.34
CA SER A 77 -2.72 1.02 8.68
C SER A 77 -2.13 2.41 9.02
N TRP A 78 -2.87 3.50 8.80
CA TRP A 78 -2.50 4.87 9.16
C TRP A 78 -3.18 5.37 10.44
N ALA A 79 -3.88 4.50 11.20
CA ALA A 79 -4.62 4.88 12.40
C ALA A 79 -3.81 5.70 13.40
N ASP A 80 -2.56 5.31 13.70
CA ASP A 80 -1.73 6.04 14.67
C ASP A 80 -1.30 7.42 14.16
N ALA A 81 -1.08 7.56 12.84
CA ALA A 81 -0.80 8.86 12.24
C ALA A 81 -2.01 9.80 12.33
N VAL A 82 -3.21 9.27 12.07
CA VAL A 82 -4.46 10.03 12.24
C VAL A 82 -4.66 10.41 13.70
N HIS A 83 -4.40 9.50 14.64
CA HIS A 83 -4.46 9.80 16.07
C HIS A 83 -3.47 10.90 16.46
N ALA A 84 -2.23 10.86 15.98
CA ALA A 84 -1.21 11.89 16.23
C ALA A 84 -1.60 13.27 15.67
N VAL A 85 -2.38 13.32 14.58
CA VAL A 85 -2.95 14.58 14.06
C VAL A 85 -4.02 15.16 15.00
N LEU A 86 -4.85 14.31 15.62
CA LEU A 86 -5.91 14.73 16.54
C LEU A 86 -5.41 15.09 17.93
N CYS A 87 -4.35 14.41 18.39
CA CYS A 87 -3.77 14.54 19.71
C CYS A 87 -2.32 15.04 19.61
N PRO A 88 -2.10 16.31 19.25
CA PRO A 88 -0.74 16.84 19.03
C PRO A 88 0.09 16.97 20.32
N THR A 89 -0.48 16.70 21.50
CA THR A 89 0.22 16.77 22.79
C THR A 89 1.31 15.71 22.88
N GLY A 90 2.58 16.14 22.79
CA GLY A 90 3.73 15.32 23.12
C GLY A 90 4.81 15.16 22.04
N ARG A 91 4.89 16.00 20.98
CA ARG A 91 6.16 16.17 20.22
C ARG A 91 7.18 16.97 21.05
N GLY A 92 7.43 16.56 22.29
CA GLY A 92 8.42 17.19 23.17
C GLY A 92 9.83 16.85 22.69
N ASP A 93 10.70 17.86 22.65
CA ASP A 93 12.14 17.77 22.39
C ASP A 93 12.90 17.09 23.56
N ASP A 94 12.34 16.06 24.19
CA ASP A 94 13.01 15.27 25.22
C ASP A 94 13.34 13.89 24.61
N ASP A 95 14.53 13.80 24.01
CA ASP A 95 15.23 12.57 23.57
C ASP A 95 15.60 11.63 24.76
N ASP A 96 14.96 11.78 25.92
CA ASP A 96 15.24 11.02 27.14
C ASP A 96 13.90 10.55 27.75
N ASP A 97 13.32 9.50 27.18
CA ASP A 97 12.59 8.51 27.99
C ASP A 97 12.68 7.14 27.28
N GLU A 98 13.46 6.29 27.93
CA GLU A 98 13.63 4.87 27.71
C GLU A 98 12.27 4.15 27.62
N ASP A 99 12.14 3.21 26.68
CA ASP A 99 11.21 2.08 26.72
C ASP A 99 9.73 2.40 27.06
N GLY A 100 8.99 2.91 26.06
CA GLY A 100 7.54 3.12 26.13
C GLY A 100 6.75 2.38 25.05
N ASP A 101 7.28 1.28 24.51
CA ASP A 101 6.63 0.42 23.49
C ASP A 101 5.60 -0.54 24.13
N ASP A 102 4.89 -0.07 25.16
CA ASP A 102 3.85 -0.79 25.90
C ASP A 102 2.49 -0.10 25.69
N ASP A 103 2.24 0.32 24.46
CA ASP A 103 0.95 0.82 24.03
C ASP A 103 -0.04 -0.36 24.12
N ASP A 104 -0.81 -0.43 25.21
CA ASP A 104 -1.78 -1.50 25.48
C ASP A 104 -2.54 -1.85 24.18
N PRO A 105 -2.40 -3.08 23.64
CA PRO A 105 -3.07 -3.47 22.39
C PRO A 105 -4.58 -3.21 22.43
N THR A 106 -5.16 -3.25 23.62
CA THR A 106 -6.57 -2.90 23.85
C THR A 106 -6.84 -1.42 23.58
N ALA A 107 -5.96 -0.53 24.05
CA ALA A 107 -6.06 0.91 23.82
C ALA A 107 -5.87 1.24 22.33
N ALA A 108 -4.88 0.64 21.66
CA ALA A 108 -4.68 0.81 20.21
C ALA A 108 -5.92 0.35 19.40
N ALA A 109 -6.50 -0.80 19.75
CA ALA A 109 -7.73 -1.29 19.13
C ALA A 109 -8.93 -0.37 19.38
N GLN A 110 -9.08 0.18 20.60
CA GLN A 110 -10.14 1.14 20.93
C GLN A 110 -9.97 2.45 20.16
N ARG A 111 -8.75 2.99 20.06
CA ARG A 111 -8.47 4.20 19.26
C ARG A 111 -8.85 3.98 17.80
N ARG A 112 -8.44 2.85 17.21
CA ARG A 112 -8.79 2.47 15.84
C ARG A 112 -10.29 2.34 15.64
N ALA A 113 -11.00 1.68 16.57
CA ALA A 113 -12.46 1.57 16.51
C ALA A 113 -13.15 2.94 16.54
N ALA A 114 -12.68 3.86 17.40
CA ALA A 114 -13.22 5.22 17.46
C ALA A 114 -12.94 6.02 16.18
N LEU A 115 -11.76 5.87 15.55
CA LEU A 115 -11.44 6.52 14.27
C LEU A 115 -12.28 5.96 13.12
N LEU A 116 -12.55 4.64 13.12
CA LEU A 116 -13.45 3.99 12.16
C LEU A 116 -14.88 4.51 12.30
N GLU A 117 -15.40 4.61 13.52
CA GLU A 117 -16.75 5.13 13.78
C GLU A 117 -16.89 6.59 13.33
N GLN A 118 -15.84 7.39 13.49
CA GLN A 118 -15.80 8.78 13.03
C GLN A 118 -15.60 8.93 11.51
N GLY A 119 -15.33 7.84 10.79
CA GLY A 119 -15.05 7.84 9.36
C GLY A 119 -13.73 8.51 8.98
N LEU A 120 -12.76 8.56 9.89
CA LEU A 120 -11.44 9.16 9.64
C LEU A 120 -10.45 8.14 9.08
N ILE A 121 -10.71 6.85 9.30
CA ILE A 121 -9.99 5.74 8.67
C ILE A 121 -10.98 4.74 8.05
N ALA A 122 -10.53 3.98 7.05
CA ALA A 122 -11.35 3.00 6.35
C ALA A 122 -10.52 1.81 5.81
N SER A 123 -11.20 0.69 5.58
CA SER A 123 -10.63 -0.52 4.97
C SER A 123 -10.58 -0.39 3.45
N ASP A 124 -9.50 -0.88 2.83
CA ASP A 124 -9.31 -0.95 1.38
C ASP A 124 -9.55 0.38 0.62
N VAL A 125 -9.21 1.51 1.24
CA VAL A 125 -9.43 2.84 0.69
C VAL A 125 -8.32 3.27 -0.28
N SER A 126 -7.10 2.78 -0.09
CA SER A 126 -5.95 3.19 -0.91
C SER A 126 -6.17 2.96 -2.41
N TYR A 127 -6.80 1.84 -2.77
CA TYR A 127 -7.14 1.55 -4.17
C TYR A 127 -8.09 2.59 -4.76
N SER A 128 -9.11 2.99 -4.01
CA SER A 128 -10.09 3.98 -4.48
C SER A 128 -9.49 5.39 -4.59
N ILE A 129 -8.58 5.75 -3.67
CA ILE A 129 -7.80 6.99 -3.74
C ILE A 129 -6.91 6.98 -4.98
N TRP A 130 -6.11 5.91 -5.17
CA TRP A 130 -5.26 5.74 -6.34
C TRP A 130 -6.07 5.84 -7.63
N LEU A 131 -7.22 5.17 -7.70
CA LEU A 131 -8.09 5.18 -8.88
C LEU A 131 -8.64 6.58 -9.16
N GLY A 132 -8.99 7.36 -8.13
CA GLY A 132 -9.45 8.74 -8.26
C GLY A 132 -8.40 9.71 -8.82
N GLN A 133 -7.12 9.35 -8.74
CA GLN A 133 -6.02 10.14 -9.28
C GLN A 133 -5.69 9.81 -10.74
N GLN A 134 -6.18 8.68 -11.25
CA GLN A 134 -5.93 8.26 -12.62
C GLN A 134 -6.83 9.05 -13.58
N LYS A 135 -6.21 9.79 -14.51
CA LYS A 135 -6.93 10.37 -15.66
C LYS A 135 -7.22 9.30 -16.71
N ASP A 136 -6.21 8.48 -16.97
CA ASP A 136 -6.22 7.32 -17.84
C ASP A 136 -5.44 6.20 -17.14
N LEU A 137 -5.64 4.94 -17.57
CA LEU A 137 -4.89 3.82 -17.04
C LEU A 137 -3.46 3.84 -17.60
N SER A 138 -2.49 4.29 -16.81
CA SER A 138 -1.07 4.11 -17.12
C SER A 138 -0.72 2.62 -17.10
N TRP A 139 0.15 2.18 -18.02
CA TRP A 139 0.54 0.78 -18.10
C TRP A 139 1.81 0.53 -17.30
N PRO A 140 1.95 -0.64 -16.63
CA PRO A 140 3.14 -0.95 -15.85
C PRO A 140 4.46 -0.82 -16.63
N TRP A 141 4.43 -1.12 -17.94
CA TRP A 141 5.59 -1.00 -18.81
C TRP A 141 5.96 0.43 -19.23
N ASP A 142 5.14 1.42 -18.90
CA ASP A 142 5.48 2.84 -19.12
C ASP A 142 6.54 3.32 -18.09
N HIS A 143 6.69 2.58 -16.99
CA HIS A 143 7.61 2.90 -15.89
C HIS A 143 8.63 1.79 -15.61
N HIS A 144 8.39 0.57 -16.07
CA HIS A 144 9.25 -0.59 -15.83
C HIS A 144 9.57 -1.36 -17.12
N GLU A 145 10.85 -1.59 -17.36
CA GLU A 145 11.30 -2.30 -18.58
C GLU A 145 10.81 -3.76 -18.63
N THR A 146 10.72 -4.43 -17.47
CA THR A 146 10.34 -5.84 -17.35
C THR A 146 9.21 -6.06 -16.34
N PRO A 147 8.41 -7.13 -16.49
CA PRO A 147 7.35 -7.49 -15.55
C PRO A 147 7.86 -7.76 -14.12
N GLU A 148 9.04 -8.34 -13.98
CA GLU A 148 9.67 -8.64 -12.70
C GLU A 148 10.01 -7.36 -11.95
N SER A 149 10.59 -6.37 -12.65
CA SER A 149 10.89 -5.05 -12.08
C SER A 149 9.62 -4.37 -11.56
N ALA A 150 8.53 -4.41 -12.31
CA ALA A 150 7.25 -3.86 -11.87
C ALA A 150 6.70 -4.60 -10.65
N ALA A 151 6.72 -5.93 -10.66
CA ALA A 151 6.22 -6.75 -9.55
C ALA A 151 7.06 -6.60 -8.28
N ARG A 152 8.33 -6.20 -8.42
CA ARG A 152 9.27 -6.03 -7.32
C ARG A 152 9.20 -4.64 -6.70
N TYR A 153 9.32 -3.61 -7.53
CA TYR A 153 9.52 -2.23 -7.07
C TYR A 153 8.23 -1.42 -7.02
N ASN A 154 7.16 -1.95 -7.64
CA ASN A 154 5.89 -1.28 -7.73
C ASN A 154 4.71 -2.22 -7.44
N THR A 155 4.91 -3.16 -6.51
CA THR A 155 3.98 -4.24 -6.20
C THR A 155 2.58 -3.76 -5.89
N ARG A 156 2.45 -2.69 -5.10
CA ARG A 156 1.17 -2.13 -4.66
C ARG A 156 0.41 -1.45 -5.79
N GLU A 157 1.06 -0.54 -6.53
CA GLU A 157 0.43 0.08 -7.69
C GLU A 157 0.09 -0.95 -8.76
N PHE A 158 0.98 -1.90 -9.04
CA PHE A 158 0.73 -2.94 -10.03
C PHE A 158 -0.45 -3.83 -9.60
N TRP A 159 -0.62 -4.09 -8.30
CA TRP A 159 -1.82 -4.73 -7.77
C TRP A 159 -3.08 -3.88 -7.96
N PHE A 160 -3.03 -2.57 -7.73
CA PHE A 160 -4.15 -1.65 -7.98
C PHE A 160 -4.53 -1.61 -9.46
N TRP A 161 -3.55 -1.47 -10.34
CA TRP A 161 -3.74 -1.58 -11.78
C TRP A 161 -4.37 -2.92 -12.17
N SER A 162 -3.94 -4.03 -11.55
CA SER A 162 -4.46 -5.38 -11.78
C SER A 162 -5.95 -5.47 -11.49
N ARG A 163 -6.39 -4.92 -10.34
CA ARG A 163 -7.80 -4.84 -9.96
C ARG A 163 -8.61 -4.07 -11.00
N ARG A 164 -8.09 -2.93 -11.46
CA ARG A 164 -8.75 -2.09 -12.46
C ARG A 164 -8.83 -2.78 -13.83
N ALA A 165 -7.76 -3.40 -14.28
CA ALA A 165 -7.73 -4.17 -15.52
C ALA A 165 -8.75 -5.32 -15.48
N ALA A 166 -8.87 -6.03 -14.36
CA ALA A 166 -9.86 -7.10 -14.17
C ALA A 166 -11.31 -6.60 -14.19
N GLU A 167 -11.59 -5.41 -13.63
CA GLU A 167 -12.91 -4.76 -13.75
C GLU A 167 -13.24 -4.40 -15.20
N LEU A 168 -12.30 -3.78 -15.92
CA LEU A 168 -12.47 -3.41 -17.33
C LEU A 168 -12.73 -4.66 -18.19
N ARG A 169 -11.96 -5.74 -17.98
CA ARG A 169 -12.16 -7.03 -18.64
C ARG A 169 -13.57 -7.58 -18.42
N ARG A 170 -14.05 -7.58 -17.17
CA ARG A 170 -15.41 -8.05 -16.84
C ARG A 170 -16.51 -7.18 -17.46
N GLY A 171 -16.23 -5.91 -17.72
CA GLY A 171 -17.14 -4.97 -18.38
C GLY A 171 -17.36 -5.24 -19.87
N GLY A 172 -16.59 -6.13 -20.51
CA GLY A 172 -16.80 -6.61 -21.88
C GLY A 172 -16.43 -5.65 -23.02
N ALA A 173 -16.16 -4.37 -22.72
CA ALA A 173 -15.75 -3.35 -23.70
C ALA A 173 -14.27 -2.95 -23.54
N TRP A 174 -13.40 -3.92 -23.24
CA TRP A 174 -11.98 -3.69 -23.03
C TRP A 174 -11.13 -4.42 -24.07
N THR A 175 -10.22 -3.69 -24.69
CA THR A 175 -9.17 -4.24 -25.55
C THR A 175 -7.85 -3.77 -24.96
N PRO A 176 -7.00 -4.68 -24.45
CA PRO A 176 -5.69 -4.28 -23.95
C PRO A 176 -4.85 -3.71 -25.11
N PRO A 177 -3.94 -2.77 -24.83
CA PRO A 177 -3.02 -2.24 -25.83
C PRO A 177 -2.03 -3.32 -26.27
N GLY A 178 -1.24 -3.00 -27.30
CA GLY A 178 -0.12 -3.85 -27.70
C GLY A 178 0.88 -4.00 -26.55
N VAL A 179 1.10 -5.24 -26.11
CA VAL A 179 2.07 -5.56 -25.07
C VAL A 179 3.49 -5.53 -25.66
N PRO A 180 4.45 -4.80 -25.05
CA PRO A 180 5.84 -4.75 -25.52
C PRO A 180 6.51 -6.13 -25.53
N GLU A 181 7.59 -6.27 -26.31
CA GLU A 181 8.36 -7.53 -26.42
C GLU A 181 8.84 -8.04 -25.05
N THR A 182 9.37 -7.15 -24.22
CA THR A 182 9.86 -7.48 -22.87
C THR A 182 8.76 -7.96 -21.93
N TRP A 183 7.49 -7.68 -22.25
CA TRP A 183 6.30 -8.07 -21.49
C TRP A 183 5.49 -9.18 -22.17
N ARG A 184 5.98 -9.75 -23.29
CA ARG A 184 5.28 -10.77 -24.06
C ARG A 184 4.84 -11.97 -23.21
N ALA A 185 5.61 -12.31 -22.17
CA ALA A 185 5.31 -13.36 -21.22
C ALA A 185 3.99 -13.14 -20.43
N CYS A 186 3.52 -11.89 -20.32
CA CYS A 186 2.28 -11.50 -19.62
C CYS A 186 1.10 -11.25 -20.56
N ALA A 187 1.31 -11.23 -21.89
CA ALA A 187 0.29 -10.84 -22.86
C ALA A 187 -0.97 -11.71 -22.78
N HIS A 188 -0.80 -13.03 -22.74
CA HIS A 188 -1.92 -13.96 -22.61
C HIS A 188 -2.74 -13.69 -21.33
N ALA A 189 -2.06 -13.53 -20.20
CA ALA A 189 -2.71 -13.29 -18.91
C ALA A 189 -3.49 -11.98 -18.88
N LEU A 190 -2.95 -10.94 -19.51
CA LEU A 190 -3.62 -9.66 -19.66
C LEU A 190 -4.93 -9.82 -20.47
N GLU A 191 -4.84 -10.46 -21.63
CA GLU A 191 -5.97 -10.63 -22.55
C GLU A 191 -7.07 -11.54 -21.96
N SER A 192 -6.69 -12.72 -21.46
CA SER A 192 -7.63 -13.77 -21.07
C SER A 192 -8.13 -13.62 -19.63
N GLY A 193 -7.34 -12.98 -18.75
CA GLY A 193 -7.54 -13.04 -17.31
C GLY A 193 -7.11 -14.36 -16.67
N ASP A 194 -6.43 -15.22 -17.43
CA ASP A 194 -5.84 -16.46 -16.93
C ASP A 194 -4.31 -16.32 -16.90
N ALA A 195 -3.72 -16.42 -15.71
CA ALA A 195 -2.28 -16.39 -15.53
C ALA A 195 -1.56 -17.57 -16.23
N GLY A 196 -2.32 -18.61 -16.61
CA GLY A 196 -1.79 -19.81 -17.24
C GLY A 196 -0.96 -20.65 -16.25
N PRO A 197 -0.04 -21.48 -16.77
CA PRO A 197 0.94 -22.19 -15.97
C PRO A 197 1.88 -21.22 -15.25
N VAL A 198 2.07 -21.46 -13.96
CA VAL A 198 2.93 -20.68 -13.07
C VAL A 198 4.19 -21.49 -12.82
N ASP A 199 5.38 -20.90 -12.98
CA ASP A 199 6.65 -21.52 -12.58
C ASP A 199 7.07 -20.95 -11.22
N PRO A 200 7.00 -21.74 -10.13
CA PRO A 200 7.36 -21.26 -8.80
C PRO A 200 8.81 -20.80 -8.64
N ARG A 201 9.70 -21.16 -9.57
CA ARG A 201 11.11 -20.73 -9.57
C ARG A 201 11.31 -19.34 -10.16
N GLU A 202 10.33 -18.85 -10.92
CA GLU A 202 10.32 -17.50 -11.48
C GLU A 202 9.32 -16.66 -10.70
N GLY A 203 9.58 -16.42 -9.40
CA GLY A 203 8.59 -15.88 -8.46
C GLY A 203 8.00 -14.54 -8.90
N LEU A 204 8.86 -13.58 -9.26
CA LEU A 204 8.43 -12.24 -9.70
C LEU A 204 7.66 -12.26 -11.02
N LEU A 205 8.12 -13.03 -12.02
CA LEU A 205 7.42 -13.16 -13.30
C LEU A 205 6.06 -13.84 -13.12
N SER A 206 6.01 -14.88 -12.28
CA SER A 206 4.78 -15.56 -11.90
C SER A 206 3.78 -14.61 -11.23
N LEU A 207 4.25 -13.77 -10.31
CA LEU A 207 3.42 -12.74 -9.68
C LEU A 207 2.94 -11.69 -10.70
N ALA A 208 3.81 -11.22 -11.59
CA ALA A 208 3.44 -10.26 -12.64
C ALA A 208 2.37 -10.81 -13.58
N ARG A 209 2.47 -12.09 -13.99
CA ARG A 209 1.42 -12.77 -14.78
C ARG A 209 0.09 -12.83 -14.02
N MET A 210 0.14 -13.09 -12.72
CA MET A 210 -1.05 -13.10 -11.85
C MET A 210 -1.70 -11.71 -11.72
N PHE A 211 -0.90 -10.66 -11.60
CA PHE A 211 -1.41 -9.28 -11.67
C PHE A 211 -2.03 -8.97 -13.04
N CYS A 212 -1.39 -9.33 -14.15
CA CYS A 212 -2.02 -9.18 -15.46
C CYS A 212 -3.33 -9.97 -15.58
N ALA A 213 -3.42 -11.15 -14.96
CA ALA A 213 -4.64 -11.93 -14.89
C ALA A 213 -5.72 -11.31 -13.98
N GLY A 214 -5.36 -10.43 -13.05
CA GLY A 214 -6.28 -9.87 -12.06
C GLY A 214 -6.50 -10.76 -10.84
N GLN A 215 -5.63 -11.76 -10.62
CA GLN A 215 -5.80 -12.75 -9.56
C GLN A 215 -4.43 -13.29 -9.09
N VAL A 216 -4.21 -13.30 -7.78
CA VAL A 216 -3.04 -13.94 -7.17
C VAL A 216 -3.46 -15.32 -6.65
N LYS A 217 -2.71 -16.36 -7.02
CA LYS A 217 -2.89 -17.72 -6.50
C LYS A 217 -2.03 -17.88 -5.26
N ALA A 218 -2.57 -18.41 -4.18
CA ALA A 218 -1.78 -18.63 -2.98
C ALA A 218 -0.77 -19.79 -3.17
N PRO A 219 0.38 -19.80 -2.47
CA PRO A 219 1.38 -20.86 -2.56
C PRO A 219 0.81 -22.28 -2.36
N TRP A 220 -0.10 -22.45 -1.41
CA TRP A 220 -0.75 -23.75 -1.15
C TRP A 220 -1.67 -24.22 -2.28
N GLN A 221 -2.22 -23.29 -3.09
CA GLN A 221 -3.00 -23.64 -4.27
C GLN A 221 -2.11 -24.15 -5.41
N LEU A 222 -0.80 -23.88 -5.34
CA LEU A 222 0.22 -24.38 -6.26
C LEU A 222 0.95 -25.62 -5.71
N GLY A 223 0.59 -26.11 -4.52
CA GLY A 223 1.25 -27.24 -3.87
C GLY A 223 2.61 -26.91 -3.22
N LEU A 224 2.91 -25.62 -3.05
CA LEU A 224 4.13 -25.16 -2.36
C LEU A 224 4.01 -25.32 -0.84
N LYS A 225 5.16 -25.42 -0.19
CA LYS A 225 5.34 -25.62 1.24
C LYS A 225 6.00 -24.41 1.87
N LEU A 226 5.84 -24.26 3.18
CA LEU A 226 6.54 -23.23 3.96
C LEU A 226 8.06 -23.34 3.86
N THR A 227 8.59 -24.56 3.66
CA THR A 227 10.04 -24.79 3.44
C THR A 227 10.55 -24.24 2.11
N ASP A 228 9.66 -23.83 1.21
CA ASP A 228 10.04 -23.20 -0.06
C ASP A 228 10.23 -21.68 0.10
N PHE A 229 9.95 -21.12 1.29
CA PHE A 229 10.31 -19.75 1.64
C PHE A 229 11.81 -19.65 1.92
N ALA A 230 12.50 -18.77 1.20
CA ALA A 230 13.94 -18.58 1.34
C ALA A 230 14.32 -17.25 2.04
N ASP A 231 13.34 -16.36 2.26
CA ASP A 231 13.54 -14.96 2.65
C ASP A 231 14.54 -14.26 1.71
N SER A 232 14.44 -14.57 0.42
CA SER A 232 15.27 -13.96 -0.62
C SER A 232 14.58 -12.72 -1.17
N PHE A 233 15.37 -11.65 -1.28
CA PHE A 233 15.00 -10.45 -2.01
C PHE A 233 15.83 -10.36 -3.29
N ASP A 234 16.21 -11.45 -3.94
CA ASP A 234 16.90 -11.41 -5.23
C ASP A 234 15.90 -11.44 -6.39
N ASP A 235 16.32 -11.07 -7.59
CA ASP A 235 15.43 -11.02 -8.76
C ASP A 235 14.99 -12.43 -9.23
N ASP A 236 15.70 -13.46 -8.80
CA ASP A 236 15.40 -14.88 -9.02
C ASP A 236 14.68 -15.53 -7.81
N MET A 237 14.07 -14.73 -6.93
CA MET A 237 13.34 -15.25 -5.76
C MET A 237 12.23 -16.23 -6.14
N GLY A 238 11.97 -17.18 -5.24
CA GLY A 238 10.88 -18.14 -5.38
C GLY A 238 9.50 -17.47 -5.23
N TYR A 239 8.46 -18.18 -5.67
CA TYR A 239 7.10 -17.65 -5.62
C TYR A 239 6.58 -17.45 -4.17
N VAL A 240 7.08 -18.18 -3.18
CA VAL A 240 6.70 -17.94 -1.78
C VAL A 240 7.21 -16.58 -1.28
N ASP A 241 8.43 -16.21 -1.65
CA ASP A 241 9.01 -14.89 -1.36
C ASP A 241 8.25 -13.77 -2.10
N ALA A 242 7.97 -13.97 -3.39
CA ALA A 242 7.16 -13.02 -4.16
C ALA A 242 5.74 -12.86 -3.61
N PHE A 243 5.12 -13.95 -3.13
CA PHE A 243 3.83 -13.91 -2.45
C PHE A 243 3.88 -13.12 -1.14
N ARG A 244 4.96 -13.26 -0.35
CA ARG A 244 5.19 -12.45 0.85
C ARG A 244 5.28 -10.96 0.47
N LEU A 245 6.07 -10.62 -0.54
CA LEU A 245 6.22 -9.25 -1.02
C LEU A 245 4.86 -8.64 -1.40
N TRP A 246 4.03 -9.38 -2.14
CA TRP A 246 2.67 -8.97 -2.46
C TRP A 246 1.83 -8.78 -1.19
N GLY A 247 1.85 -9.76 -0.28
CA GLY A 247 1.09 -9.70 0.97
C GLY A 247 1.44 -8.49 1.84
N MET A 248 2.72 -8.12 1.92
CA MET A 248 3.19 -6.94 2.67
C MET A 248 2.69 -5.64 2.03
N SER A 249 2.49 -5.63 0.71
CA SER A 249 2.26 -4.40 -0.05
C SER A 249 0.80 -4.18 -0.43
N ALA A 250 -0.01 -5.24 -0.56
CA ALA A 250 -1.28 -5.19 -1.28
C ALA A 250 -2.49 -4.78 -0.45
N PHE A 251 -2.42 -4.91 0.87
CA PHE A 251 -3.57 -4.74 1.76
C PHE A 251 -3.43 -3.48 2.60
N ASP A 252 -4.58 -2.89 2.96
CA ASP A 252 -4.66 -1.78 3.91
C ASP A 252 -4.83 -2.27 5.35
N ASP A 253 -5.31 -3.51 5.52
CA ASP A 253 -5.76 -4.04 6.80
C ASP A 253 -5.87 -5.57 6.81
N ALA A 254 -5.87 -6.11 8.04
CA ALA A 254 -5.98 -7.53 8.31
C ALA A 254 -7.32 -8.16 7.86
N SER A 255 -8.40 -7.38 7.77
CA SER A 255 -9.71 -7.91 7.37
C SER A 255 -9.74 -8.23 5.88
N HIS A 256 -9.11 -7.41 5.04
CA HIS A 256 -8.96 -7.69 3.62
C HIS A 256 -8.04 -8.90 3.40
N LEU A 257 -6.90 -8.98 4.10
CA LEU A 257 -6.04 -10.16 4.06
C LEU A 257 -6.81 -11.43 4.48
N ARG A 258 -7.58 -11.39 5.58
CA ARG A 258 -8.37 -12.53 6.06
C ARG A 258 -9.37 -13.02 5.02
N ARG A 259 -10.08 -12.12 4.34
CA ARG A 259 -10.99 -12.49 3.23
C ARG A 259 -10.26 -13.24 2.12
N TYR A 260 -9.02 -12.84 1.80
CA TYR A 260 -8.20 -13.56 0.82
C TYR A 260 -7.83 -14.97 1.32
N LEU A 261 -7.38 -15.11 2.57
CA LEU A 261 -7.04 -16.40 3.17
C LEU A 261 -8.24 -17.37 3.19
N GLU A 262 -9.41 -16.86 3.59
CA GLU A 262 -10.66 -17.63 3.59
C GLU A 262 -11.06 -18.06 2.16
N ALA A 263 -11.04 -17.13 1.20
CA ALA A 263 -11.40 -17.39 -0.19
C ALA A 263 -10.47 -18.42 -0.85
N THR A 264 -9.19 -18.43 -0.46
CA THR A 264 -8.18 -19.36 -0.97
C THR A 264 -8.02 -20.62 -0.12
N ARG A 265 -8.80 -20.75 0.97
CA ARG A 265 -8.79 -21.88 1.91
C ARG A 265 -7.38 -22.15 2.46
N ALA A 266 -6.77 -21.12 3.03
CA ALA A 266 -5.46 -21.21 3.66
C ALA A 266 -5.40 -22.37 4.68
N PRO A 267 -4.41 -23.27 4.59
CA PRO A 267 -4.17 -24.25 5.65
C PRO A 267 -3.74 -23.55 6.95
N PRO A 268 -4.03 -24.09 8.14
CA PRO A 268 -3.70 -23.43 9.41
C PRO A 268 -2.23 -23.05 9.58
N ALA A 269 -1.30 -23.85 9.04
CA ALA A 269 0.13 -23.54 9.06
C ALA A 269 0.46 -22.29 8.21
N TRP A 270 -0.23 -22.09 7.10
CA TRP A 270 -0.09 -20.90 6.27
C TRP A 270 -0.78 -19.68 6.89
N GLU A 271 -1.90 -19.85 7.58
CA GLU A 271 -2.53 -18.77 8.34
C GLU A 271 -1.60 -18.24 9.44
N ALA A 272 -0.97 -19.15 10.19
CA ALA A 272 0.01 -18.80 11.22
C ALA A 272 1.24 -18.10 10.63
N TRP A 273 1.80 -18.63 9.54
CA TRP A 273 2.92 -18.00 8.84
C TRP A 273 2.55 -16.62 8.29
N VAL A 274 1.36 -16.47 7.71
CA VAL A 274 0.89 -15.17 7.21
C VAL A 274 0.74 -14.16 8.36
N ALA A 275 0.18 -14.57 9.50
CA ALA A 275 0.07 -13.70 10.67
C ALA A 275 1.44 -13.25 11.21
N GLU A 276 2.47 -14.10 11.11
CA GLU A 276 3.85 -13.77 11.49
C GLU A 276 4.52 -12.84 10.47
N GLN A 277 4.37 -13.12 9.17
CA GLN A 277 5.10 -12.43 8.12
C GLN A 277 4.45 -11.13 7.65
N LEU A 278 3.13 -11.00 7.82
CA LEU A 278 2.33 -9.86 7.41
C LEU A 278 1.61 -9.27 8.63
N PRO A 279 2.36 -8.67 9.57
CA PRO A 279 1.75 -8.07 10.75
C PRO A 279 0.90 -6.88 10.32
N PHE A 280 -0.41 -7.07 10.33
CA PHE A 280 -1.37 -5.98 10.28
C PHE A 280 -1.86 -5.77 11.70
N ASP A 281 -1.34 -4.73 12.35
CA ASP A 281 -1.88 -4.23 13.62
C ASP A 281 -3.34 -3.81 13.43
#